data_AF-Q3LAD4-F1
#
_entry.id   AF-Q3LAD4-F1
#
_cell.length_a   1.000
_cell.length_b   1.000
_cell.length_c   1.000
_cell.angle_alpha   90.00
_cell.angle_beta   90.00
_cell.angle_gamma   90.00
#
_symmetry.space_group_name_H-M   'P 1'
#
loop_
_entity.id
_entity.type
_entity.pdbx_description
1 polymer ?
#
loop_
_entity_poly.entity_id
_entity_poly.type
_entity_poly.pdbx_seq_one_letter_code
_entity_poly.pdbx_strand_id
1 'polypeptide(L)'
;NLSNQASGRSLLVENLTGNITVEGTLRVNNQVGGAAVAGSSANFEFKAGADTNNATATFNNDIHLGKAVNLRVDAHTAYFNGNIYLGKSTNLRVNGHSAHFKNIDATKSDNGLNTSTLDFSGVTDKVNINKLTTSATNVNVKNFDIKELVVTTRVQSFGQYTIFGENIGDKSRIGVVSLQTGYSPAYSGGVTFKSGKKLVIDEIYHAPWNYFDA
;
A
#
# COMPACT_ATOMS: atom_id res chain seq x y z
N ASN A 1 -0.87 -9.48 18.48
CA ASN A 1 -1.93 -8.56 18.94
C ASN A 1 -1.27 -7.34 19.55
N LEU A 2 -1.73 -6.13 19.22
CA LEU A 2 -1.23 -4.87 19.76
C LEU A 2 -2.33 -4.16 20.55
N SER A 3 -2.13 -3.96 21.84
CA SER A 3 -3.08 -3.21 22.68
C SER A 3 -2.79 -1.71 22.53
N ASN A 4 -3.58 -0.99 21.74
CA ASN A 4 -3.39 0.43 21.48
C ASN A 4 -4.10 1.31 22.52
N GLN A 5 -3.46 2.42 22.90
CA GLN A 5 -3.95 3.41 23.87
C GLN A 5 -3.80 4.83 23.31
N ALA A 6 -4.28 5.85 24.03
CA ALA A 6 -4.26 7.25 23.56
C ALA A 6 -2.85 7.79 23.22
N SER A 7 -1.79 7.25 23.84
CA SER A 7 -0.39 7.59 23.51
C SER A 7 0.13 7.00 22.20
N GLY A 8 -0.66 6.14 21.53
CA GLY A 8 -0.19 5.25 20.48
C GLY A 8 0.67 4.11 21.03
N ARG A 9 0.91 3.10 20.20
CA ARG A 9 1.80 1.98 20.51
C ARG A 9 2.50 1.48 19.26
N SER A 10 3.74 1.04 19.43
CA SER A 10 4.49 0.31 18.43
C SER A 10 4.84 -1.09 18.94
N LEU A 11 4.78 -2.08 18.06
CA LEU A 11 5.28 -3.43 18.28
C LEU A 11 6.39 -3.69 17.27
N LEU A 12 7.61 -3.87 17.77
CA LEU A 12 8.75 -4.30 16.98
C LEU A 12 8.95 -5.81 17.14
N VAL A 13 9.02 -6.51 16.01
CA VAL A 13 9.44 -7.91 15.90
C VAL A 13 10.68 -7.93 15.03
N GLU A 14 11.81 -8.29 15.62
CA GLU A 14 13.11 -8.25 14.94
C GLU A 14 13.80 -9.61 15.04
N ASN A 15 14.31 -10.08 13.89
CA ASN A 15 15.24 -11.19 13.79
C ASN A 15 16.52 -10.67 13.13
N LEU A 16 17.63 -10.66 13.87
CA LEU A 16 18.86 -10.01 13.44
C LEU A 16 19.50 -10.69 12.23
N THR A 17 19.42 -12.01 12.14
CA THR A 17 20.15 -12.77 11.11
C THR A 17 19.24 -13.61 10.23
N GLY A 18 18.08 -14.01 10.75
CA GLY A 18 17.19 -14.95 10.11
C GLY A 18 15.89 -14.34 9.56
N ASN A 19 15.07 -15.24 9.03
CA ASN A 19 13.78 -14.92 8.43
C ASN A 19 12.72 -14.62 9.51
N ILE A 20 11.64 -13.97 9.09
CA ILE A 20 10.39 -13.86 9.85
C ILE A 20 9.28 -14.51 9.02
N THR A 21 8.45 -15.33 9.66
CA THR A 21 7.22 -15.86 9.06
C THR A 21 6.05 -15.64 10.01
N VAL A 22 5.02 -14.98 9.51
CA VAL A 22 3.81 -14.64 10.26
C VAL A 22 2.65 -15.47 9.74
N GLU A 23 2.29 -16.50 10.51
CA GLU A 23 1.19 -17.43 10.23
C GLU A 23 -0.16 -17.00 10.82
N GLY A 24 -0.20 -15.86 11.52
CA GLY A 24 -1.41 -15.35 12.17
C GLY A 24 -1.84 -13.99 11.64
N THR A 25 -3.10 -13.62 11.85
CA THR A 25 -3.61 -12.29 11.51
C THR A 25 -3.10 -11.23 12.47
N LEU A 26 -2.79 -10.03 11.97
CA LEU A 26 -2.52 -8.87 12.79
C LEU A 26 -3.81 -8.35 13.44
N ARG A 27 -3.74 -8.00 14.72
CA ARG A 27 -4.88 -7.52 15.52
C ARG A 27 -4.49 -6.32 16.34
N VAL A 28 -5.36 -5.32 16.38
CA VAL A 28 -5.29 -4.19 17.32
C VAL A 28 -6.45 -4.33 18.29
N ASN A 29 -6.19 -4.25 19.59
CA ASN A 29 -7.21 -4.41 20.64
C ASN A 29 -8.04 -5.69 20.47
N ASN A 30 -7.37 -6.81 20.16
CA ASN A 30 -7.96 -8.14 19.93
C ASN A 30 -8.88 -8.25 18.69
N GLN A 31 -8.93 -7.23 17.84
CA GLN A 31 -9.77 -7.20 16.65
C GLN A 31 -8.93 -7.19 15.36
N VAL A 32 -9.29 -8.06 14.40
CA VAL A 32 -8.77 -8.00 13.03
C VAL A 32 -9.38 -6.76 12.35
N GLY A 33 -8.55 -5.95 11.70
CA GLY A 33 -9.01 -4.66 11.16
C GLY A 33 -9.33 -3.62 12.23
N GLY A 34 -8.94 -3.87 13.50
CA GLY A 34 -9.08 -2.92 14.59
C GLY A 34 -8.41 -1.59 14.27
N ALA A 35 -8.98 -0.49 14.75
CA ALA A 35 -8.47 0.86 14.54
C ALA A 35 -7.63 1.35 15.74
N ALA A 36 -6.75 2.30 15.49
CA ALA A 36 -6.11 3.05 16.57
C ALA A 36 -7.13 3.99 17.26
N VAL A 37 -6.81 4.36 18.49
CA VAL A 37 -7.58 5.33 19.28
C VAL A 37 -7.41 6.71 18.64
N ALA A 38 -8.43 7.57 18.71
CA ALA A 38 -8.35 8.92 18.15
C ALA A 38 -7.13 9.70 18.69
N GLY A 39 -6.43 10.41 17.80
CA GLY A 39 -5.20 11.14 18.13
C GLY A 39 -3.95 10.26 18.27
N SER A 40 -4.04 8.95 18.02
CA SER A 40 -2.94 7.99 18.14
C SER A 40 -2.72 7.17 16.87
N SER A 41 -1.64 6.39 16.85
CA SER A 41 -1.38 5.37 15.82
C SER A 41 -0.98 4.04 16.47
N ALA A 42 -1.31 2.94 15.79
CA ALA A 42 -0.87 1.60 16.13
C ALA A 42 0.11 1.11 15.07
N ASN A 43 1.37 0.85 15.44
CA ASN A 43 2.44 0.56 14.49
C ASN A 43 2.94 -0.87 14.67
N PHE A 44 2.89 -1.67 13.60
CA PHE A 44 3.55 -2.95 13.52
C PHE A 44 4.86 -2.78 12.75
N GLU A 45 5.97 -3.24 13.32
CA GLU A 45 7.28 -3.15 12.69
C GLU A 45 7.90 -4.55 12.69
N PHE A 46 8.25 -5.04 11.50
CA PHE A 46 8.93 -6.31 11.32
C PHE A 46 10.27 -6.08 10.64
N LYS A 47 11.34 -6.61 11.24
CA LYS A 47 12.70 -6.49 10.71
C LYS A 47 13.34 -7.88 10.60
N ALA A 48 13.55 -8.36 9.38
CA ALA A 48 14.18 -9.65 9.13
C ALA A 48 15.59 -9.45 8.57
N GLY A 49 16.58 -10.09 9.21
CA GLY A 49 17.97 -10.04 8.80
C GLY A 49 18.60 -8.66 8.93
N ALA A 50 18.35 -7.95 10.04
CA ALA A 50 18.87 -6.61 10.29
C ALA A 50 20.40 -6.48 10.11
N ASP A 51 21.16 -7.54 10.46
CA ASP A 51 22.63 -7.57 10.36
C ASP A 51 23.11 -8.19 9.04
N THR A 52 22.28 -8.98 8.36
CA THR A 52 22.67 -9.76 7.18
C THR A 52 22.19 -9.15 5.87
N ASN A 53 21.14 -8.32 5.90
CA ASN A 53 20.48 -7.73 4.74
C ASN A 53 20.09 -8.76 3.66
N ASN A 54 19.89 -10.03 4.04
CA ASN A 54 19.61 -11.14 3.12
C ASN A 54 18.47 -12.06 3.59
N ALA A 55 17.70 -11.63 4.59
CA ALA A 55 16.60 -12.44 5.13
C ALA A 55 15.24 -12.04 4.55
N THR A 56 14.30 -12.99 4.64
CA THR A 56 12.95 -12.86 4.11
C THR A 56 11.93 -12.62 5.24
N ALA A 57 10.98 -11.72 5.01
CA ALA A 57 9.78 -11.58 5.82
C ALA A 57 8.55 -12.07 5.04
N THR A 58 7.84 -13.07 5.57
CA THR A 58 6.69 -13.69 4.93
C THR A 58 5.43 -13.53 5.77
N PHE A 59 4.35 -13.05 5.15
CA PHE A 59 3.02 -12.93 5.75
C PHE A 59 2.04 -13.82 4.98
N ASN A 60 1.58 -14.90 5.61
CA ASN A 60 0.77 -15.94 4.95
C ASN A 60 -0.74 -15.68 4.99
N ASN A 61 -1.18 -14.71 5.78
CA ASN A 61 -2.60 -14.40 5.99
C ASN A 61 -2.97 -13.02 5.47
N ASP A 62 -4.27 -12.82 5.26
CA ASP A 62 -4.82 -11.51 4.98
C ASP A 62 -4.49 -10.52 6.11
N ILE A 63 -4.14 -9.30 5.72
CA ILE A 63 -3.77 -8.21 6.63
C ILE A 63 -4.83 -7.12 6.52
N HIS A 64 -5.48 -6.80 7.63
CA HIS A 64 -6.44 -5.70 7.72
C HIS A 64 -5.88 -4.61 8.62
N LEU A 65 -5.46 -3.49 8.04
CA LEU A 65 -5.02 -2.31 8.76
C LEU A 65 -6.23 -1.39 8.93
N GLY A 66 -6.76 -1.27 10.16
CA GLY A 66 -7.85 -0.34 10.46
C GLY A 66 -7.40 1.13 10.39
N LYS A 67 -8.28 2.07 10.77
CA LYS A 67 -7.92 3.50 10.75
C LYS A 67 -6.67 3.78 11.61
N ALA A 68 -5.70 4.52 11.06
CA ALA A 68 -4.45 4.89 11.73
C ALA A 68 -3.63 3.70 12.26
N VAL A 69 -3.71 2.55 11.58
CA VAL A 69 -2.85 1.39 11.82
C VAL A 69 -1.80 1.30 10.72
N ASN A 70 -0.53 1.23 11.10
CA ASN A 70 0.60 1.23 10.20
C ASN A 70 1.34 -0.11 10.26
N LEU A 71 1.90 -0.52 9.13
CA LEU A 71 2.77 -1.68 9.00
C LEU A 71 4.06 -1.26 8.31
N ARG A 72 5.19 -1.51 8.96
CA ARG A 72 6.52 -1.37 8.39
C ARG A 72 7.19 -2.74 8.34
N VAL A 73 7.77 -3.06 7.18
CA VAL A 73 8.55 -4.28 6.97
C VAL A 73 9.90 -3.90 6.39
N ASP A 74 10.97 -4.22 7.12
CA ASP A 74 12.35 -4.10 6.66
C ASP A 74 12.89 -5.54 6.47
N ALA A 75 13.16 -5.94 5.23
CA ALA A 75 13.68 -7.26 4.90
C ALA A 75 14.42 -7.22 3.56
N HIS A 76 15.25 -8.21 3.24
CA HIS A 76 15.80 -8.33 1.88
C HIS A 76 14.66 -8.58 0.89
N THR A 77 13.79 -9.54 1.20
CA THR A 77 12.59 -9.82 0.41
C THR A 77 11.37 -9.88 1.32
N ALA A 78 10.30 -9.21 0.92
CA ALA A 78 9.02 -9.27 1.63
C ALA A 78 7.96 -9.98 0.77
N TYR A 79 7.32 -11.01 1.33
CA TYR A 79 6.20 -11.72 0.71
C TYR A 79 4.91 -11.49 1.49
N PHE A 80 3.89 -11.00 0.80
CA PHE A 80 2.53 -10.88 1.30
C PHE A 80 1.63 -11.80 0.48
N ASN A 81 1.49 -13.04 0.97
CA ASN A 81 0.74 -14.10 0.29
C ASN A 81 -0.77 -13.94 0.49
N GLY A 82 -1.18 -13.23 1.55
CA GLY A 82 -2.56 -12.77 1.77
C GLY A 82 -2.86 -11.43 1.10
N ASN A 83 -4.14 -11.09 1.04
CA ASN A 83 -4.61 -9.77 0.63
C ASN A 83 -4.31 -8.73 1.73
N ILE A 84 -4.07 -7.48 1.34
CA ILE A 84 -3.88 -6.37 2.27
C ILE A 84 -5.02 -5.36 2.08
N TYR A 85 -5.66 -4.99 3.18
CA TYR A 85 -6.74 -4.00 3.22
C TYR A 85 -6.32 -2.82 4.08
N LEU A 86 -6.29 -1.64 3.48
CA LEU A 86 -5.94 -0.39 4.13
C LEU A 86 -7.21 0.37 4.53
N GLY A 87 -7.29 0.77 5.80
CA GLY A 87 -8.22 1.76 6.31
C GLY A 87 -7.73 3.19 6.07
N LYS A 88 -8.44 4.19 6.60
CA LYS A 88 -8.03 5.61 6.51
C LYS A 88 -6.77 5.89 7.33
N SER A 89 -5.95 6.84 6.87
CA SER A 89 -4.72 7.27 7.56
C SER A 89 -3.74 6.12 7.82
N THR A 90 -3.69 5.11 6.95
CA THR A 90 -2.81 3.94 7.13
C THR A 90 -1.56 4.07 6.30
N ASN A 91 -0.43 3.64 6.84
CA ASN A 91 0.83 3.55 6.11
C ASN A 91 1.30 2.10 6.06
N LEU A 92 1.45 1.58 4.84
CA LEU A 92 2.16 0.34 4.58
C LEU A 92 3.52 0.70 3.98
N ARG A 93 4.58 0.50 4.77
CA ARG A 93 5.96 0.74 4.33
C ARG A 93 6.72 -0.56 4.18
N VAL A 94 7.42 -0.71 3.07
CA VAL A 94 8.35 -1.81 2.84
C VAL A 94 9.69 -1.27 2.36
N ASN A 95 10.77 -1.65 3.03
CA ASN A 95 12.13 -1.40 2.59
C ASN A 95 12.83 -2.74 2.32
N GLY A 96 13.60 -2.84 1.23
CA GLY A 96 14.27 -4.08 0.87
C GLY A 96 14.84 -4.14 -0.54
N HIS A 97 15.24 -5.34 -0.96
CA HIS A 97 15.57 -5.62 -2.35
C HIS A 97 14.30 -5.73 -3.19
N SER A 98 13.37 -6.61 -2.79
CA SER A 98 12.13 -6.86 -3.52
C SER A 98 10.93 -7.02 -2.58
N ALA A 99 9.74 -6.70 -3.11
CA ALA A 99 8.48 -6.88 -2.39
C ALA A 99 7.44 -7.52 -3.31
N HIS A 100 6.72 -8.51 -2.80
CA HIS A 100 5.73 -9.28 -3.54
C HIS A 100 4.41 -9.27 -2.80
N PHE A 101 3.38 -8.80 -3.47
CA PHE A 101 2.04 -8.67 -2.94
C PHE A 101 1.06 -9.49 -3.78
N LYS A 102 0.15 -10.19 -3.09
CA LYS A 102 -1.04 -10.71 -3.75
C LYS A 102 -1.94 -9.54 -4.18
N ASN A 103 -2.83 -9.09 -3.32
CA ASN A 103 -3.72 -7.97 -3.62
C ASN A 103 -3.59 -6.89 -2.55
N ILE A 104 -3.73 -5.63 -2.95
CA ILE A 104 -3.80 -4.48 -2.06
C ILE A 104 -5.08 -3.71 -2.37
N ASP A 105 -5.91 -3.53 -1.36
CA ASP A 105 -7.13 -2.72 -1.40
C ASP A 105 -6.94 -1.49 -0.51
N ALA A 106 -6.75 -0.34 -1.16
CA ALA A 106 -6.65 0.98 -0.54
C ALA A 106 -7.90 1.84 -0.80
N THR A 107 -9.03 1.24 -1.18
CA THR A 107 -10.27 1.96 -1.50
C THR A 107 -10.85 2.74 -0.32
N LYS A 108 -10.47 2.40 0.93
CA LYS A 108 -10.91 3.14 2.12
C LYS A 108 -10.19 4.47 2.33
N SER A 109 -9.12 4.73 1.59
CA SER A 109 -8.35 5.96 1.65
C SER A 109 -9.16 7.17 1.20
N ASP A 110 -8.93 8.32 1.84
CA ASP A 110 -9.53 9.62 1.55
C ASP A 110 -8.44 10.69 1.57
N ASN A 111 -8.55 11.76 0.78
CA ASN A 111 -7.56 12.83 0.84
C ASN A 111 -7.45 13.57 2.18
N GLY A 112 -6.33 14.28 2.36
CA GLY A 112 -6.02 15.10 3.53
C GLY A 112 -5.49 14.26 4.69
N LEU A 113 -5.99 14.50 5.90
CA LEU A 113 -5.55 13.77 7.10
C LEU A 113 -5.91 12.27 7.09
N ASN A 114 -6.75 11.83 6.14
CA ASN A 114 -7.19 10.45 5.99
C ASN A 114 -6.44 9.68 4.89
N THR A 115 -5.44 10.29 4.25
CA THR A 115 -4.75 9.67 3.12
C THR A 115 -3.93 8.49 3.60
N SER A 116 -4.09 7.38 2.91
CA SER A 116 -3.31 6.16 3.10
C SER A 116 -2.14 6.15 2.14
N THR A 117 -1.03 5.62 2.61
CA THR A 117 0.24 5.62 1.87
C THR A 117 0.77 4.21 1.75
N LEU A 118 1.07 3.83 0.51
CA LEU A 118 1.90 2.69 0.15
C LEU A 118 3.32 3.22 -0.06
N ASP A 119 4.19 3.07 0.94
CA ASP A 119 5.57 3.54 0.87
C ASP A 119 6.53 2.38 0.52
N PHE A 120 6.79 2.23 -0.76
CA PHE A 120 7.75 1.26 -1.31
C PHE A 120 8.98 1.95 -1.89
N SER A 121 9.21 3.21 -1.52
CA SER A 121 10.34 4.03 -2.02
C SER A 121 11.71 3.47 -1.63
N GLY A 122 11.74 2.64 -0.57
CA GLY A 122 12.90 1.91 -0.09
C GLY A 122 13.08 0.51 -0.68
N VAL A 123 12.22 0.08 -1.61
CA VAL A 123 12.46 -1.14 -2.40
C VAL A 123 13.39 -0.81 -3.56
N THR A 124 14.51 -1.53 -3.65
CA THR A 124 15.63 -1.17 -4.52
C THR A 124 15.60 -1.84 -5.90
N ASP A 125 15.03 -3.04 -6.03
CA ASP A 125 14.87 -3.72 -7.31
C ASP A 125 13.45 -3.54 -7.86
N LYS A 126 12.48 -4.35 -7.43
CA LYS A 126 11.12 -4.31 -7.98
C LYS A 126 10.04 -4.62 -6.95
N VAL A 127 8.93 -3.89 -7.08
CA VAL A 127 7.66 -4.17 -6.37
C VAL A 127 6.71 -4.92 -7.30
N ASN A 128 6.22 -6.08 -6.88
CA ASN A 128 5.31 -6.90 -7.67
C ASN A 128 3.95 -6.98 -6.98
N ILE A 129 2.86 -6.63 -7.66
CA ILE A 129 1.50 -6.64 -7.11
C ILE A 129 0.57 -7.33 -8.11
N ASN A 130 -0.21 -8.33 -7.69
CA ASN A 130 -1.20 -8.93 -8.60
C ASN A 130 -2.36 -7.96 -8.85
N LYS A 131 -2.97 -7.42 -7.80
CA LYS A 131 -4.04 -6.43 -7.94
C LYS A 131 -3.86 -5.28 -6.97
N LEU A 132 -3.90 -4.05 -7.48
CA LEU A 132 -3.91 -2.84 -6.69
C LEU A 132 -5.22 -2.09 -6.95
N THR A 133 -6.07 -1.96 -5.92
CA THR A 133 -7.30 -1.18 -5.99
C THR A 133 -7.14 0.09 -5.15
N THR A 134 -7.31 1.26 -5.75
CA THR A 134 -7.07 2.55 -5.10
C THR A 134 -8.23 3.52 -5.24
N SER A 135 -8.23 4.57 -4.42
CA SER A 135 -9.10 5.75 -4.54
C SER A 135 -8.27 7.03 -4.45
N ALA A 136 -7.97 7.45 -3.23
CA ALA A 136 -7.21 8.64 -2.88
C ALA A 136 -5.93 8.22 -2.13
N THR A 137 -4.97 7.61 -2.84
CA THR A 137 -3.86 6.87 -2.24
C THR A 137 -2.51 7.42 -2.69
N ASN A 138 -1.58 7.62 -1.76
CA ASN A 138 -0.19 7.90 -2.10
C ASN A 138 0.55 6.59 -2.36
N VAL A 139 1.07 6.40 -3.56
CA VAL A 139 1.84 5.21 -3.96
C VAL A 139 3.26 5.64 -4.27
N ASN A 140 4.17 5.48 -3.31
CA ASN A 140 5.57 5.86 -3.47
C ASN A 140 6.36 4.63 -3.93
N VAL A 141 6.61 4.52 -5.23
CA VAL A 141 7.28 3.37 -5.83
C VAL A 141 8.11 3.77 -7.06
N LYS A 142 9.31 3.22 -7.19
CA LYS A 142 10.28 3.60 -8.24
C LYS A 142 10.33 2.63 -9.42
N ASN A 143 10.12 1.33 -9.17
CA ASN A 143 10.12 0.28 -10.20
C ASN A 143 9.13 -0.81 -9.80
N PHE A 144 8.14 -1.07 -10.64
CA PHE A 144 7.05 -1.99 -10.30
C PHE A 144 6.51 -2.81 -11.46
N ASP A 145 5.84 -3.90 -11.08
CA ASP A 145 4.98 -4.72 -11.93
C ASP A 145 3.62 -4.86 -11.24
N ILE A 146 2.59 -4.22 -11.79
CA ILE A 146 1.21 -4.34 -11.29
C ILE A 146 0.40 -5.08 -12.36
N LYS A 147 -0.12 -6.29 -12.06
CA LYS A 147 -0.87 -7.02 -13.09
C LYS A 147 -2.22 -6.37 -13.37
N GLU A 148 -2.92 -5.92 -12.34
CA GLU A 148 -4.21 -5.21 -12.45
C GLU A 148 -4.23 -3.99 -11.53
N LEU A 149 -4.43 -2.80 -12.08
CA LEU A 149 -4.70 -1.56 -11.36
C LEU A 149 -6.18 -1.20 -11.53
N VAL A 150 -6.92 -1.10 -10.42
CA VAL A 150 -8.31 -0.65 -10.39
C VAL A 150 -8.37 0.71 -9.70
N VAL A 151 -8.80 1.74 -10.43
CA VAL A 151 -8.90 3.11 -9.91
C VAL A 151 -10.36 3.43 -9.65
N THR A 152 -10.71 3.52 -8.38
CA THR A 152 -12.04 3.93 -7.93
C THR A 152 -12.11 5.42 -7.65
N THR A 153 -13.30 5.98 -7.64
CA THR A 153 -13.53 7.37 -7.21
C THR A 153 -14.31 7.38 -5.90
N ARG A 154 -14.29 8.51 -5.22
CA ARG A 154 -15.10 8.73 -4.03
C ARG A 154 -15.99 9.96 -4.22
N VAL A 155 -17.19 9.84 -3.66
CA VAL A 155 -18.43 10.45 -4.18
C VAL A 155 -18.60 11.92 -3.77
N GLN A 156 -17.68 12.51 -3.00
CA GLN A 156 -18.00 13.75 -2.26
C GLN A 156 -16.90 14.79 -2.13
N SER A 157 -15.70 14.58 -2.68
CA SER A 157 -14.61 15.54 -2.51
C SER A 157 -13.75 15.66 -3.77
N PHE A 158 -13.45 16.90 -4.18
CA PHE A 158 -12.54 17.20 -5.27
C PHE A 158 -11.09 16.91 -4.86
N GLY A 159 -10.29 16.49 -5.84
CA GLY A 159 -8.87 16.20 -5.66
C GLY A 159 -8.57 14.78 -5.17
N GLN A 160 -9.55 13.90 -4.97
CA GLN A 160 -9.35 12.54 -4.47
C GLN A 160 -8.73 11.61 -5.52
N TYR A 161 -7.41 11.68 -5.70
CA TYR A 161 -6.67 10.89 -6.68
C TYR A 161 -5.64 9.96 -6.04
N THR A 162 -5.31 8.92 -6.79
CA THR A 162 -4.13 8.10 -6.56
C THR A 162 -2.93 8.78 -7.19
N ILE A 163 -1.84 8.93 -6.43
CA ILE A 163 -0.60 9.52 -6.94
C ILE A 163 0.53 8.53 -6.87
N PHE A 164 1.17 8.27 -8.00
CA PHE A 164 2.48 7.64 -8.05
C PHE A 164 3.53 8.72 -7.76
N GLY A 165 3.93 8.81 -6.49
CA GLY A 165 4.63 9.97 -5.91
C GLY A 165 6.15 10.00 -6.10
N GLU A 166 6.71 8.96 -6.71
CA GLU A 166 8.14 8.82 -6.99
C GLU A 166 8.42 8.88 -8.50
N ASN A 167 9.69 8.99 -8.89
CA ASN A 167 10.07 8.77 -10.28
C ASN A 167 9.98 7.28 -10.61
N ILE A 168 9.07 6.90 -11.51
CA ILE A 168 8.78 5.49 -11.85
C ILE A 168 9.81 4.83 -12.79
N GLY A 169 10.89 5.54 -13.14
CA GLY A 169 11.96 5.04 -14.00
C GLY A 169 11.50 4.76 -15.43
N ASP A 170 12.06 3.72 -16.05
CA ASP A 170 11.77 3.30 -17.43
C ASP A 170 11.42 1.82 -17.60
N LYS A 171 11.30 1.08 -16.49
CA LYS A 171 11.02 -0.36 -16.45
C LYS A 171 9.70 -0.71 -15.76
N SER A 172 8.96 0.29 -15.29
CA SER A 172 7.67 0.09 -14.64
C SER A 172 6.62 -0.40 -15.62
N ARG A 173 5.77 -1.32 -15.16
CA ARG A 173 4.73 -1.96 -15.97
C ARG A 173 3.41 -2.09 -15.21
N ILE A 174 2.31 -1.86 -15.93
CA ILE A 174 0.96 -2.24 -15.53
C ILE A 174 0.41 -3.16 -16.60
N GLY A 175 -0.16 -4.31 -16.22
CA GLY A 175 -0.85 -5.18 -17.17
C GLY A 175 -2.14 -4.53 -17.64
N VAL A 176 -3.12 -4.47 -16.75
CA VAL A 176 -4.43 -3.89 -17.01
C VAL A 176 -4.67 -2.70 -16.10
N VAL A 177 -5.13 -1.58 -16.67
CA VAL A 177 -5.71 -0.46 -15.94
C VAL A 177 -7.22 -0.47 -16.13
N SER A 178 -7.98 -0.47 -15.04
CA SER A 178 -9.44 -0.37 -15.03
C SER A 178 -9.88 0.85 -14.23
N LEU A 179 -10.33 1.88 -14.92
CA LEU A 179 -10.99 3.02 -14.28
C LEU A 179 -12.45 2.64 -13.98
N GLN A 180 -12.92 2.92 -12.77
CA GLN A 180 -14.34 2.80 -12.43
C GLN A 180 -15.06 4.13 -12.69
N THR A 181 -16.34 4.06 -13.06
CA THR A 181 -17.16 5.26 -13.31
C THR A 181 -17.13 6.19 -12.10
N GLY A 182 -16.82 7.46 -12.36
CA GLY A 182 -16.75 8.49 -11.36
C GLY A 182 -18.09 9.12 -10.99
N TYR A 183 -18.02 10.19 -10.19
CA TYR A 183 -19.20 10.92 -9.76
C TYR A 183 -19.54 12.07 -10.72
N SER A 184 -20.57 11.90 -11.53
CA SER A 184 -21.03 12.92 -12.47
C SER A 184 -21.45 14.23 -11.75
N PRO A 185 -21.13 15.42 -12.30
CA PRO A 185 -20.36 15.68 -13.52
C PRO A 185 -18.86 15.97 -13.23
N ALA A 186 -18.35 15.56 -12.07
CA ALA A 186 -17.02 15.94 -11.59
C ALA A 186 -15.98 14.85 -11.83
N TYR A 187 -14.79 15.25 -12.28
CA TYR A 187 -13.59 14.41 -12.20
C TYR A 187 -13.04 14.43 -10.77
N SER A 188 -13.74 13.77 -9.86
CA SER A 188 -13.41 13.78 -8.42
C SER A 188 -12.27 12.82 -8.06
N GLY A 189 -11.93 11.89 -8.95
CA GLY A 189 -10.81 10.98 -8.76
C GLY A 189 -10.18 10.48 -10.05
N GLY A 190 -9.01 9.88 -9.90
CA GLY A 190 -8.14 9.50 -11.00
C GLY A 190 -6.79 9.01 -10.49
N VAL A 191 -5.89 8.80 -11.43
CA VAL A 191 -4.49 8.50 -11.17
C VAL A 191 -3.59 9.54 -11.83
N THR A 192 -2.55 9.96 -11.12
CA THR A 192 -1.51 10.88 -11.61
C THR A 192 -0.13 10.33 -11.28
N PHE A 193 0.87 10.71 -12.08
CA PHE A 193 2.27 10.33 -11.92
C PHE A 193 3.13 11.58 -11.72
N LYS A 194 4.01 11.57 -10.71
CA LYS A 194 4.91 12.71 -10.44
C LYS A 194 5.94 12.89 -11.55
N SER A 195 6.60 11.80 -11.94
CA SER A 195 7.56 11.78 -13.04
C SER A 195 7.92 10.34 -13.42
N GLY A 196 8.49 10.18 -14.61
CA GLY A 196 8.95 8.91 -15.14
C GLY A 196 9.50 9.12 -16.55
N LYS A 197 10.29 8.16 -17.03
CA LYS A 197 10.73 8.15 -18.43
C LYS A 197 9.83 7.27 -19.29
N LYS A 198 9.37 6.14 -18.75
CA LYS A 198 8.50 5.20 -19.47
C LYS A 198 7.67 4.35 -18.50
N LEU A 199 6.39 4.21 -18.82
CA LEU A 199 5.47 3.24 -18.24
C LEU A 199 4.94 2.35 -19.36
N VAL A 200 5.02 1.03 -19.21
CA VAL A 200 4.37 0.09 -20.13
C VAL A 200 3.00 -0.27 -19.58
N ILE A 201 1.95 -0.11 -20.39
CA ILE A 201 0.58 -0.53 -20.07
C ILE A 201 0.13 -1.45 -21.20
N ASP A 202 -0.33 -2.67 -20.87
CA ASP A 202 -0.82 -3.58 -21.93
C ASP A 202 -2.25 -3.20 -22.35
N GLU A 203 -3.14 -2.97 -21.39
CA GLU A 203 -4.56 -2.66 -21.62
C GLU A 203 -5.04 -1.55 -20.68
N ILE A 204 -5.89 -0.64 -21.21
CA ILE A 204 -6.54 0.41 -20.44
C ILE A 204 -8.04 0.49 -20.75
N TYR A 205 -8.85 0.32 -19.71
CA TYR A 205 -10.30 0.48 -19.73
C TYR A 205 -10.66 1.81 -19.06
N HIS A 206 -11.09 2.78 -19.87
CA HIS A 206 -11.51 4.09 -19.37
C HIS A 206 -12.95 4.04 -18.85
N ALA A 207 -13.29 4.99 -17.99
CA ALA A 207 -14.66 5.19 -17.52
C ALA A 207 -14.98 6.70 -17.40
N PRO A 208 -16.24 7.10 -17.57
CA PRO A 208 -16.65 8.49 -17.41
C PRO A 208 -16.31 9.03 -16.01
N TRP A 209 -15.98 10.34 -15.92
CA TRP A 209 -15.78 11.06 -14.65
C TRP A 209 -14.61 10.56 -13.79
N ASN A 210 -13.67 9.84 -14.39
CA ASN A 210 -12.43 9.37 -13.81
C ASN A 210 -11.30 9.62 -14.81
N TYR A 211 -10.08 9.86 -14.34
CA TYR A 211 -8.96 10.24 -15.22
C TYR A 211 -7.69 9.42 -15.00
N PHE A 212 -6.88 9.39 -16.04
CA PHE A 212 -5.54 8.80 -16.07
C PHE A 212 -4.58 9.85 -16.63
N ASP A 213 -3.78 10.45 -15.77
CA ASP A 213 -2.86 11.56 -16.07
C ASP A 213 -1.41 11.06 -15.98
N ALA A 214 -0.75 10.83 -17.13
CA ALA A 214 0.52 10.11 -17.22
C ALA A 214 1.50 10.74 -18.21
#